data_AF-A0A2E9VRT5-F1
#
_entry.id   AF-A0A2E9VRT5-F1
#
_cell.length_a   1.000
_cell.length_b   1.000
_cell.length_c   1.000
_cell.angle_alpha   90.00
_cell.angle_beta   90.00
_cell.angle_gamma   90.00
#
_symmetry.space_group_name_H-M   'P 1'
#
loop_
_entity.id
_entity.type
_entity.pdbx_description
1 polymer ?
#
loop_
_entity_poly.entity_id
_entity_poly.type
_entity_poly.pdbx_seq_one_letter_code
_entity_poly.pdbx_strand_id
1 'polypeptide(L)'
;MSELPAKTNPEKRKGLRKNKRENPDQDNTPRWNKECLCGQKLNGLRVESPQRILCDHCDRKHFILPVSKYPEPKRLKKKRAKKRQREEPLSKTISRKLSRAGIVLKAGIGKLLAIAWQKTLIGFHAFLASLTPLRLTLLSLVIVICGGIYFAIQQQQQSQAVRVLRDSVAEAESAMKEQNWPVATEQFHLAAEAIRVLNRDDVFAREVLQKDRELQAVDGLCLLSLEEIIEEVSDPQQTLNDWETLFRLQIDQRWIIVETWLAPGKSDTVIVETIPLKRGGISLIWPATLMKNHSVESGPVHVLIAGQISAVEKSAVEGIDWEIRIQPETAFQWCFSETCERLNFELETPWMPEDSLRSVLERQKAILLKD
;
A
#
# COMPACT_ATOMS: atom_id res chain seq x y z
N MET A 1 -57.22 39.70 20.45
CA MET A 1 -58.38 39.80 21.37
C MET A 1 -59.28 38.60 21.11
N SER A 2 -59.24 37.59 21.98
CA SER A 2 -60.26 36.53 22.10
C SER A 2 -60.00 35.86 23.44
N GLU A 3 -60.82 36.23 24.41
CA GLU A 3 -60.82 35.76 25.78
C GLU A 3 -61.71 34.51 25.94
N LEU A 4 -61.51 33.85 27.11
CA LEU A 4 -62.42 32.96 27.86
C LEU A 4 -62.34 31.44 27.57
N PRO A 5 -62.69 30.57 28.55
CA PRO A 5 -62.46 30.71 30.00
C PRO A 5 -62.03 29.40 30.71
N ALA A 6 -61.60 29.57 31.96
CA ALA A 6 -61.41 28.55 32.97
C ALA A 6 -62.71 27.80 33.33
N LYS A 7 -62.59 26.50 33.62
CA LYS A 7 -63.50 25.75 34.50
C LYS A 7 -62.71 24.82 35.43
N THR A 8 -62.89 25.06 36.71
CA THR A 8 -62.54 24.21 37.84
C THR A 8 -63.57 23.08 37.99
N ASN A 9 -63.13 21.89 38.44
CA ASN A 9 -63.90 21.10 39.41
C ASN A 9 -63.00 20.06 40.13
N PRO A 10 -63.30 19.70 41.39
CA PRO A 10 -62.40 18.99 42.29
C PRO A 10 -62.77 17.50 42.48
N GLU A 11 -62.01 16.85 43.35
CA GLU A 11 -62.34 15.63 44.11
C GLU A 11 -62.41 14.27 43.37
N LYS A 12 -61.44 13.39 43.64
CA LYS A 12 -61.64 12.31 44.64
C LYS A 12 -60.40 11.45 44.81
N ARG A 13 -59.95 11.41 46.07
CA ARG A 13 -59.02 10.43 46.63
C ARG A 13 -59.54 9.01 46.42
N LYS A 14 -58.74 8.14 45.82
CA LYS A 14 -58.71 6.70 46.16
C LYS A 14 -57.25 6.26 46.25
N GLY A 15 -56.86 5.88 47.46
CA GLY A 15 -55.51 5.41 47.76
C GLY A 15 -55.20 4.14 46.97
N LEU A 16 -54.03 4.14 46.34
CA LEU A 16 -53.42 2.92 45.83
C LEU A 16 -52.13 2.68 46.63
N ARG A 17 -52.12 1.52 47.26
CA ARG A 17 -51.13 0.99 48.19
C ARG A 17 -49.72 1.10 47.61
N LYS A 18 -48.80 1.73 48.37
CA LYS A 18 -47.36 1.61 48.17
C LYS A 18 -46.94 0.18 48.50
N ASN A 19 -46.92 -0.70 47.50
CA ASN A 19 -46.13 -1.94 47.56
C ASN A 19 -44.67 -1.57 47.27
N LYS A 20 -43.94 -1.19 48.32
CA LYS A 20 -42.48 -1.09 48.31
C LYS A 20 -41.91 -2.51 48.34
N ARG A 21 -41.93 -3.20 47.19
CA ARG A 21 -41.06 -4.36 46.97
C ARG A 21 -39.67 -3.79 46.71
N GLU A 22 -38.85 -3.75 47.74
CA GLU A 22 -37.41 -3.61 47.62
C GLU A 22 -36.93 -4.78 46.75
N ASN A 23 -36.53 -4.46 45.52
CA ASN A 23 -36.11 -5.43 44.53
C ASN A 23 -34.62 -5.76 44.82
N PRO A 24 -34.29 -6.98 45.28
CA PRO A 24 -32.94 -7.32 45.73
C PRO A 24 -31.88 -7.38 44.60
N ASP A 25 -32.27 -7.12 43.35
CA ASP A 25 -31.37 -7.16 42.17
C ASP A 25 -30.70 -5.81 41.82
N GLN A 26 -30.91 -4.74 42.58
CA GLN A 26 -30.30 -3.43 42.24
C GLN A 26 -28.78 -3.36 42.41
N ASP A 27 -28.16 -4.29 43.14
CA ASP A 27 -26.73 -4.19 43.52
C ASP A 27 -25.75 -4.69 42.44
N ASN A 28 -26.25 -5.30 41.34
CA ASN A 28 -25.41 -5.84 40.26
C ASN A 28 -25.46 -5.02 38.96
N THR A 29 -25.90 -3.76 39.00
CA THR A 29 -25.92 -2.93 37.79
C THR A 29 -24.48 -2.58 37.37
N PRO A 30 -24.02 -2.95 36.16
CA PRO A 30 -22.63 -2.72 35.76
C PRO A 30 -22.32 -1.22 35.66
N ARG A 31 -21.32 -0.78 36.42
CA ARG A 31 -20.79 0.60 36.39
C ARG A 31 -19.87 0.78 35.18
N TRP A 32 -19.82 1.99 34.65
CA TRP A 32 -18.86 2.38 33.62
C TRP A 32 -17.99 3.54 34.12
N ASN A 33 -16.75 3.58 33.63
CA ASN A 33 -15.79 4.65 33.88
C ASN A 33 -15.14 5.01 32.53
N LYS A 34 -15.16 6.29 32.17
CA LYS A 34 -14.58 6.80 30.92
C LYS A 34 -13.87 8.12 31.21
N GLU A 35 -12.70 8.31 30.62
CA GLU A 35 -11.96 9.56 30.74
C GLU A 35 -12.27 10.47 29.55
N CYS A 36 -12.59 11.73 29.82
CA CYS A 36 -12.74 12.76 28.81
C CYS A 36 -11.36 13.28 28.36
N LEU A 37 -11.25 13.79 27.13
CA LEU A 37 -10.01 14.37 26.61
C LEU A 37 -9.54 15.62 27.38
N CYS A 38 -10.40 16.25 28.19
CA CYS A 38 -9.99 17.31 29.12
C CYS A 38 -9.41 16.77 30.45
N GLY A 39 -9.34 15.44 30.62
CA GLY A 39 -8.85 14.79 31.85
C GLY A 39 -9.92 14.51 32.91
N GLN A 40 -11.16 14.97 32.72
CA GLN A 40 -12.24 14.67 33.67
C GLN A 40 -12.67 13.20 33.58
N LYS A 41 -12.72 12.51 34.73
CA LYS A 41 -13.24 11.15 34.83
C LYS A 41 -14.77 11.19 34.94
N LEU A 42 -15.43 10.54 33.99
CA LEU A 42 -16.88 10.39 33.94
C LEU A 42 -17.24 8.99 34.43
N ASN A 43 -18.17 8.91 35.37
CA ASN A 43 -18.65 7.66 35.96
C ASN A 43 -20.18 7.61 36.00
N GLY A 44 -20.73 6.41 35.87
CA GLY A 44 -22.18 6.22 35.90
C GLY A 44 -22.61 4.75 35.88
N LEU A 45 -23.91 4.55 35.91
CA LEU A 45 -24.54 3.23 35.75
C LEU A 45 -24.88 3.01 34.28
N ARG A 46 -24.59 1.81 33.75
CA ARG A 46 -25.06 1.45 32.41
C ARG A 46 -26.55 1.13 32.49
N VAL A 47 -27.30 1.59 31.49
CA VAL A 47 -28.72 1.25 31.29
C VAL A 47 -28.89 0.38 30.05
N GLU A 48 -30.10 -0.16 29.87
CA GLU A 48 -30.40 -1.02 28.72
C GLU A 48 -30.43 -0.28 27.37
N SER A 49 -30.61 1.04 27.39
CA SER A 49 -30.58 1.91 26.22
C SER A 49 -29.24 2.65 26.09
N PRO A 50 -28.82 3.05 24.87
CA PRO A 50 -27.63 3.88 24.70
C PRO A 50 -27.80 5.24 25.39
N GLN A 51 -26.76 5.70 26.08
CA GLN A 51 -26.76 6.99 26.77
C GLN A 51 -25.82 7.97 26.07
N ARG A 52 -26.25 9.24 26.04
CA ARG A 52 -25.42 10.38 25.67
C ARG A 52 -25.28 11.27 26.91
N ILE A 53 -24.05 11.45 27.35
CA ILE A 53 -23.72 12.31 28.48
C ILE A 53 -22.82 13.45 28.00
N LEU A 54 -22.92 14.58 28.66
CA LEU A 54 -22.03 15.72 28.45
C LEU A 54 -20.96 15.69 29.53
N CYS A 55 -19.73 16.06 29.17
CA CYS A 55 -18.69 16.31 30.15
C CYS A 55 -18.95 17.66 30.83
N ASP A 56 -19.08 17.69 32.15
CA ASP A 56 -19.40 18.93 32.89
C ASP A 56 -18.33 20.03 32.74
N HIS A 57 -17.10 19.68 32.36
CA HIS A 57 -16.01 20.64 32.22
C HIS A 57 -15.84 21.21 30.79
N CYS A 58 -16.13 20.44 29.74
CA CYS A 58 -15.86 20.86 28.35
C CYS A 58 -17.03 20.69 27.39
N ASP A 59 -18.21 20.31 27.90
CA ASP A 59 -19.45 20.08 27.15
C ASP A 59 -19.36 19.07 25.99
N ARG A 60 -18.28 18.29 25.92
CA ARG A 60 -18.10 17.28 24.89
C ARG A 60 -19.05 16.11 25.14
N LYS A 61 -19.73 15.67 24.08
CA LYS A 61 -20.66 14.54 24.11
C LYS A 61 -19.89 13.23 24.16
N HIS A 62 -20.21 12.38 25.14
CA HIS A 62 -19.74 11.00 25.19
C HIS A 62 -20.89 10.03 24.99
N PHE A 63 -20.65 9.06 24.11
CA PHE A 63 -21.54 7.92 23.92
C PHE A 63 -21.14 6.78 24.85
N ILE A 64 -22.11 6.26 25.60
CA ILE A 64 -21.97 5.09 26.47
C ILE A 64 -22.81 3.95 25.90
N LEU A 65 -22.16 2.80 25.72
CA LEU A 65 -22.82 1.59 25.23
C LEU A 65 -23.79 1.01 26.27
N PRO A 66 -24.94 0.46 25.82
CA PRO A 66 -25.88 -0.20 26.71
C PRO A 66 -25.26 -1.45 27.37
N VAL A 67 -25.95 -1.99 28.38
CA VAL A 67 -25.60 -3.29 28.97
C VAL A 67 -25.71 -4.38 27.88
N SER A 68 -24.67 -5.22 27.76
CA SER A 68 -24.70 -6.36 26.85
C SER A 68 -25.81 -7.32 27.28
N LYS A 69 -26.80 -7.55 26.41
CA LYS A 69 -27.81 -8.61 26.60
C LYS A 69 -27.27 -10.00 26.30
N TYR A 70 -26.10 -10.10 25.67
CA TYR A 70 -25.48 -11.38 25.36
C TYR A 70 -24.83 -11.95 26.62
N PRO A 71 -25.08 -13.23 26.92
CA PRO A 71 -24.44 -13.90 28.06
C PRO A 71 -22.93 -13.84 27.88
N GLU A 72 -22.19 -13.63 28.97
CA GLU A 72 -20.73 -13.65 28.91
C GLU A 72 -20.29 -14.97 28.26
N PRO A 73 -19.39 -14.92 27.26
CA PRO A 73 -18.92 -16.12 26.59
C PRO A 73 -18.35 -17.04 27.65
N LYS A 74 -18.95 -18.24 27.79
CA LYS A 74 -18.49 -19.27 28.74
C LYS A 74 -17.00 -19.45 28.50
N ARG A 75 -16.17 -19.07 29.48
CA ARG A 75 -14.72 -19.22 29.40
C ARG A 75 -14.44 -20.68 29.08
N LEU A 76 -14.09 -20.96 27.83
CA LEU A 76 -13.73 -22.31 27.42
C LEU A 76 -12.55 -22.71 28.29
N LYS A 77 -12.75 -23.72 29.15
CA LYS A 77 -11.69 -24.29 29.98
C LYS A 77 -10.52 -24.56 29.04
N LYS A 78 -9.40 -23.86 29.24
CA LYS A 78 -8.17 -23.98 28.47
C LYS A 78 -7.82 -25.48 28.43
N LYS A 79 -8.21 -26.19 27.36
CA LYS A 79 -7.77 -27.54 27.13
C LYS A 79 -6.27 -27.41 26.96
N ARG A 80 -5.50 -27.94 27.92
CA ARG A 80 -4.04 -28.07 27.82
C ARG A 80 -3.74 -28.56 26.41
N ALA A 81 -3.04 -27.75 25.63
CA ALA A 81 -2.67 -28.09 24.27
C ALA A 81 -1.95 -29.44 24.32
N LYS A 82 -2.61 -30.49 23.82
CA LYS A 82 -1.98 -31.78 23.62
C LYS A 82 -0.84 -31.51 22.65
N LYS A 83 0.40 -31.74 23.10
CA LYS A 83 1.64 -31.60 22.34
C LYS A 83 1.49 -32.39 21.04
N ARG A 84 0.95 -31.75 19.99
CA ARG A 84 0.93 -32.30 18.63
C ARG A 84 2.39 -32.39 18.24
N GLN A 85 2.86 -33.62 18.07
CA GLN A 85 4.11 -33.86 17.37
C GLN A 85 3.99 -33.13 16.04
N ARG A 86 4.85 -32.14 15.88
CA ARG A 86 5.01 -31.33 14.69
C ARG A 86 5.56 -32.28 13.64
N GLU A 87 4.68 -32.85 12.82
CA GLU A 87 5.10 -33.40 11.54
C GLU A 87 5.73 -32.23 10.78
N GLU A 88 7.03 -32.35 10.55
CA GLU A 88 7.80 -31.36 9.83
C GLU A 88 7.21 -31.23 8.42
N PRO A 89 6.85 -30.01 7.97
CA PRO A 89 6.46 -29.84 6.59
C PRO A 89 7.65 -30.21 5.71
N LEU A 90 7.45 -31.20 4.85
CA LEU A 90 8.41 -31.74 3.88
C LEU A 90 8.91 -30.69 2.85
N SER A 91 8.50 -29.43 2.98
CA SER A 91 8.86 -28.33 2.08
C SER A 91 10.17 -27.61 2.46
N LYS A 92 10.79 -27.90 3.62
CA LYS A 92 12.01 -27.20 4.05
C LYS A 92 13.33 -27.83 3.62
N THR A 93 13.32 -28.98 2.96
CA THR A 93 14.57 -29.66 2.54
C THR A 93 15.04 -29.29 1.13
N ILE A 94 14.19 -28.68 0.29
CA ILE A 94 14.56 -28.32 -1.09
C ILE A 94 15.11 -26.87 -1.17
N SER A 95 14.64 -25.96 -0.33
CA SER A 95 15.04 -24.53 -0.39
C SER A 95 16.47 -24.24 0.13
N ARG A 96 17.06 -25.09 0.99
CA ARG A 96 18.39 -24.83 1.56
C ARG A 96 19.59 -25.25 0.70
N LYS A 97 19.39 -25.93 -0.43
CA LYS A 97 20.50 -26.27 -1.35
C LYS A 97 20.62 -25.37 -2.58
N LEU A 98 19.67 -24.47 -2.83
CA LEU A 98 19.73 -23.53 -3.96
C LEU A 98 20.20 -22.11 -3.57
N SER A 99 20.20 -21.74 -2.29
CA SER A 99 20.64 -20.40 -1.85
C SER A 99 22.15 -20.25 -1.63
N ARG A 100 22.95 -21.31 -1.79
CA ARG A 100 24.44 -21.22 -1.75
C ARG A 100 25.11 -21.26 -3.12
N ALA A 101 24.36 -21.30 -4.22
CA ALA A 101 24.90 -21.27 -5.59
C ALA A 101 24.59 -19.97 -6.36
N GLY A 102 23.83 -19.05 -5.76
CA GLY A 102 23.24 -17.91 -6.48
C GLY A 102 23.87 -16.53 -6.28
N ILE A 103 24.99 -16.41 -5.55
CA ILE A 103 25.62 -15.11 -5.28
C ILE A 103 27.12 -15.25 -5.47
N VAL A 104 27.60 -15.04 -6.71
CA VAL A 104 28.80 -14.28 -7.13
C VAL A 104 28.90 -14.45 -8.66
N LEU A 105 28.10 -13.73 -9.45
CA LEU A 105 28.29 -13.68 -10.92
C LEU A 105 27.81 -12.34 -11.55
N LYS A 106 27.70 -11.24 -10.79
CA LYS A 106 27.32 -9.93 -11.35
C LYS A 106 28.43 -8.88 -11.44
N ALA A 107 29.66 -9.15 -11.00
CA ALA A 107 30.74 -8.16 -11.03
C ALA A 107 31.92 -8.47 -11.98
N GLY A 108 31.89 -9.57 -12.75
CA GLY A 108 33.08 -10.03 -13.49
C GLY A 108 32.86 -10.55 -14.90
N ILE A 109 31.62 -10.72 -15.37
CA ILE A 109 31.39 -11.36 -16.69
C ILE A 109 31.67 -10.37 -17.83
N GLY A 110 31.36 -9.08 -17.69
CA GLY A 110 31.58 -8.10 -18.77
C GLY A 110 33.06 -7.93 -19.15
N LYS A 111 33.97 -7.93 -18.17
CA LYS A 111 35.42 -7.84 -18.42
C LYS A 111 36.05 -9.18 -18.84
N LEU A 112 35.54 -10.31 -18.35
CA LEU A 112 35.98 -11.63 -18.83
C LEU A 112 35.45 -11.94 -20.23
N LEU A 113 34.24 -11.50 -20.59
CA LEU A 113 33.72 -11.59 -21.96
C LEU A 113 34.48 -10.67 -22.91
N ALA A 114 34.88 -9.45 -22.51
CA ALA A 114 35.69 -8.59 -23.36
C ALA A 114 37.09 -9.16 -23.65
N ILE A 115 37.76 -9.73 -22.64
CA ILE A 115 39.07 -10.38 -22.82
C ILE A 115 38.94 -11.73 -23.54
N ALA A 116 37.84 -12.47 -23.34
CA ALA A 116 37.53 -13.67 -24.11
C ALA A 116 37.19 -13.33 -25.57
N TRP A 117 36.43 -12.25 -25.83
CA TRP A 117 36.06 -11.81 -27.18
C TRP A 117 37.26 -11.37 -27.99
N GLN A 118 38.24 -10.72 -27.37
CA GLN A 118 39.46 -10.30 -28.04
C GLN A 118 40.36 -11.49 -28.44
N LYS A 119 40.35 -12.59 -27.66
CA LYS A 119 41.03 -13.85 -28.04
C LYS A 119 40.20 -14.71 -29.00
N THR A 120 38.86 -14.68 -28.93
CA THR A 120 38.02 -15.42 -29.87
C THR A 120 37.97 -14.78 -31.24
N LEU A 121 38.10 -13.45 -31.38
CA LEU A 121 38.17 -12.79 -32.70
C LEU A 121 39.46 -13.15 -33.48
N ILE A 122 40.59 -13.30 -32.80
CA ILE A 122 41.86 -13.73 -33.43
C ILE A 122 41.81 -15.23 -33.78
N GLY A 123 41.15 -16.06 -32.96
CA GLY A 123 40.87 -17.45 -33.28
C GLY A 123 39.82 -17.65 -34.39
N PHE A 124 38.89 -16.70 -34.56
CA PHE A 124 37.82 -16.78 -35.56
C PHE A 124 38.38 -16.73 -36.99
N HIS A 125 39.43 -15.93 -37.24
CA HIS A 125 40.08 -15.88 -38.55
C HIS A 125 40.86 -17.16 -38.89
N ALA A 126 41.54 -17.78 -37.90
CA ALA A 126 42.20 -19.07 -38.09
C ALA A 126 41.18 -20.22 -38.25
N PHE A 127 40.04 -20.13 -37.57
CA PHE A 127 38.92 -21.05 -37.71
C PHE A 127 38.29 -20.97 -39.10
N LEU A 128 38.07 -19.75 -39.61
CA LEU A 128 37.57 -19.49 -40.98
C LEU A 128 38.51 -20.05 -42.06
N ALA A 129 39.83 -20.01 -41.85
CA ALA A 129 40.81 -20.60 -42.76
C ALA A 129 40.81 -22.14 -42.79
N SER A 130 40.20 -22.81 -41.80
CA SER A 130 40.08 -24.28 -41.72
C SER A 130 38.71 -24.83 -42.15
N LEU A 131 37.81 -23.96 -42.62
CA LEU A 131 36.47 -24.33 -43.04
C LEU A 131 36.52 -24.91 -44.46
N THR A 132 36.58 -26.24 -44.54
CA THR A 132 36.25 -26.95 -45.78
C THR A 132 34.81 -26.62 -46.17
N PRO A 133 34.47 -26.62 -47.47
CA PRO A 133 33.11 -26.29 -47.94
C PRO A 133 32.02 -27.15 -47.28
N LEU A 134 32.35 -28.38 -46.89
CA LEU A 134 31.44 -29.28 -46.16
C LEU A 134 31.15 -28.83 -44.72
N ARG A 135 32.10 -28.18 -44.04
CA ARG A 135 31.86 -27.66 -42.67
C ARG A 135 30.98 -26.42 -42.69
N LEU A 136 31.05 -25.60 -43.74
CA LEU A 136 30.17 -24.44 -43.91
C LEU A 136 28.71 -24.85 -44.09
N THR A 137 28.43 -25.90 -44.88
CA THR A 137 27.06 -26.39 -45.07
C THR A 137 26.49 -27.02 -43.82
N LEU A 138 27.30 -27.74 -43.04
CA LEU A 138 26.87 -28.26 -41.73
C LEU A 138 26.58 -27.12 -40.73
N LEU A 139 27.43 -26.09 -40.69
CA LEU A 139 27.25 -24.96 -39.78
C LEU A 139 26.01 -24.14 -40.14
N SER A 140 25.75 -23.89 -41.43
CA SER A 140 24.52 -23.22 -41.85
C SER A 140 23.27 -24.03 -41.51
N LEU A 141 23.31 -25.36 -41.71
CA LEU A 141 22.22 -26.26 -41.33
C LEU A 141 21.95 -26.20 -39.81
N VAL A 142 23.00 -26.23 -38.98
CA VAL A 142 22.86 -26.13 -37.52
C VAL A 142 22.27 -24.78 -37.11
N ILE A 143 22.69 -23.67 -37.72
CA ILE A 143 22.13 -22.34 -37.43
C ILE A 143 20.64 -22.29 -37.77
N VAL A 144 20.24 -22.84 -38.93
CA VAL A 144 18.83 -22.89 -39.33
C VAL A 144 17.99 -23.74 -38.37
N ILE A 145 18.51 -24.90 -37.94
CA ILE A 145 17.82 -25.77 -36.98
C ILE A 145 17.68 -25.07 -35.61
N CYS A 146 18.77 -24.53 -35.07
CA CYS A 146 18.75 -23.81 -33.79
C CYS A 146 17.85 -22.59 -33.84
N GLY A 147 17.88 -21.84 -34.95
CA GLY A 147 16.99 -20.70 -35.19
C GLY A 147 15.52 -21.11 -35.24
N GLY A 148 15.21 -22.24 -35.89
CA GLY A 148 13.85 -22.80 -35.92
C GLY A 148 13.34 -23.22 -34.55
N ILE A 149 14.17 -23.88 -33.73
CA ILE A 149 13.82 -24.26 -32.36
C ILE A 149 13.57 -23.02 -31.50
N TYR A 150 14.47 -22.04 -31.56
CA TYR A 150 14.32 -20.77 -30.84
C TYR A 150 13.03 -20.05 -31.23
N PHE A 151 12.74 -19.95 -32.53
CA PHE A 151 11.53 -19.31 -33.05
C PHE A 151 10.26 -20.04 -32.61
N ALA A 152 10.25 -21.38 -32.62
CA ALA A 152 9.11 -22.17 -32.16
C ALA A 152 8.82 -21.96 -30.66
N ILE A 153 9.86 -21.92 -29.83
CA ILE A 153 9.73 -21.62 -28.39
C ILE A 153 9.20 -20.20 -28.19
N GLN A 154 9.76 -19.22 -28.91
CA GLN A 154 9.35 -17.82 -28.83
C GLN A 154 7.88 -17.65 -29.23
N GLN A 155 7.46 -18.28 -30.32
CA GLN A 155 6.08 -18.24 -30.80
C GLN A 155 5.11 -18.90 -29.80
N GLN A 156 5.52 -20.02 -29.19
CA GLN A 156 4.74 -20.67 -28.15
C GLN A 156 4.58 -19.76 -26.92
N GLN A 157 5.67 -19.15 -26.45
CA GLN A 157 5.63 -18.20 -25.33
C GLN A 157 4.73 -17.01 -25.61
N GLN A 158 4.82 -16.42 -26.81
CA GLN A 158 3.92 -15.33 -27.21
C GLN A 158 2.45 -15.77 -27.23
N SER A 159 2.14 -16.96 -27.78
CA SER A 159 0.75 -17.46 -27.83
C SER A 159 0.16 -17.71 -26.44
N GLN A 160 0.98 -18.19 -25.50
CA GLN A 160 0.58 -18.39 -24.10
C GLN A 160 0.38 -17.03 -23.40
N ALA A 161 1.30 -16.09 -23.59
CA ALA A 161 1.20 -14.77 -22.99
C ALA A 161 -0.05 -14.00 -23.47
N VAL A 162 -0.45 -14.13 -24.74
CA VAL A 162 -1.72 -13.53 -25.22
C VAL A 162 -2.94 -14.09 -24.49
N ARG A 163 -2.98 -15.41 -24.25
CA ARG A 163 -4.09 -16.05 -23.51
C ARG A 163 -4.10 -15.62 -22.06
N VAL A 164 -2.96 -15.72 -21.38
CA VAL A 164 -2.80 -15.31 -19.98
C VAL A 164 -3.24 -13.85 -19.81
N LEU A 165 -2.75 -12.94 -20.66
CA LEU A 165 -3.13 -11.52 -20.61
C LEU A 165 -4.65 -11.31 -20.71
N ARG A 166 -5.32 -11.98 -21.65
CA ARG A 166 -6.76 -11.82 -21.83
C ARG A 166 -7.55 -12.35 -20.64
N ASP A 167 -7.20 -13.55 -20.20
CA ASP A 167 -7.94 -14.25 -19.15
C ASP A 167 -7.71 -13.56 -17.80
N SER A 168 -6.47 -13.18 -17.48
CA SER A 168 -6.12 -12.55 -16.20
C SER A 168 -6.67 -11.12 -16.09
N VAL A 169 -6.68 -10.32 -17.16
CA VAL A 169 -7.31 -8.98 -17.10
C VAL A 169 -8.82 -9.09 -16.87
N ALA A 170 -9.50 -10.00 -17.57
CA ALA A 170 -10.94 -10.20 -17.38
C ALA A 170 -11.27 -10.65 -15.94
N GLU A 171 -10.47 -11.58 -15.39
CA GLU A 171 -10.62 -12.05 -14.02
C GLU A 171 -10.31 -10.94 -13.00
N ALA A 172 -9.23 -10.17 -13.22
CA ALA A 172 -8.85 -9.07 -12.35
C ALA A 172 -9.91 -7.96 -12.29
N GLU A 173 -10.49 -7.59 -13.44
CA GLU A 173 -11.58 -6.61 -13.51
C GLU A 173 -12.86 -7.11 -12.82
N SER A 174 -13.17 -8.41 -12.94
CA SER A 174 -14.30 -9.01 -12.20
C SER A 174 -14.03 -8.98 -10.70
N ALA A 175 -12.82 -9.37 -10.28
CA ALA A 175 -12.41 -9.39 -8.87
C ALA A 175 -12.42 -7.99 -8.25
N MET A 176 -12.01 -6.94 -8.98
CA MET A 176 -12.12 -5.55 -8.53
C MET A 176 -13.58 -5.14 -8.30
N LYS A 177 -14.49 -5.47 -9.23
CA LYS A 177 -15.93 -5.18 -9.08
C LYS A 177 -16.55 -5.89 -7.87
N GLU A 178 -16.06 -7.09 -7.58
CA GLU A 178 -16.46 -7.88 -6.40
C GLU A 178 -15.72 -7.47 -5.12
N GLN A 179 -14.84 -6.45 -5.16
CA GLN A 179 -13.98 -6.01 -4.07
C GLN A 179 -13.07 -7.12 -3.51
N ASN A 180 -12.76 -8.14 -4.32
CA ASN A 180 -11.83 -9.21 -3.99
C ASN A 180 -10.40 -8.80 -4.36
N TRP A 181 -9.85 -7.85 -3.59
CA TRP A 181 -8.55 -7.23 -3.87
C TRP A 181 -7.37 -8.21 -3.97
N PRO A 182 -7.24 -9.25 -3.14
CA PRO A 182 -6.13 -10.20 -3.26
C PRO A 182 -6.10 -10.90 -4.63
N VAL A 183 -7.26 -11.30 -5.15
CA VAL A 183 -7.36 -11.93 -6.47
C VAL A 183 -7.10 -10.91 -7.57
N ALA A 184 -7.61 -9.68 -7.43
CA ALA A 184 -7.34 -8.61 -8.38
C ALA A 184 -5.84 -8.32 -8.51
N THR A 185 -5.10 -8.20 -7.38
CA THR A 185 -3.65 -7.96 -7.44
C THR A 185 -2.92 -9.12 -8.13
N GLU A 186 -3.21 -10.36 -7.76
CA GLU A 186 -2.55 -11.53 -8.35
C GLU A 186 -2.77 -11.59 -9.87
N GLN A 187 -4.00 -11.36 -10.33
CA GLN A 187 -4.34 -11.44 -11.74
C GLN A 187 -3.79 -10.26 -12.57
N PHE A 188 -3.77 -9.03 -12.02
CA PHE A 188 -3.08 -7.91 -12.66
C PHE A 188 -1.56 -8.12 -12.74
N HIS A 189 -0.96 -8.77 -11.74
CA HIS A 189 0.45 -9.12 -11.79
C HIS A 189 0.77 -10.10 -12.94
N LEU A 190 -0.04 -11.16 -13.09
CA LEU A 190 0.07 -12.11 -14.20
C LEU A 190 -0.14 -11.41 -15.56
N ALA A 191 -1.08 -10.48 -15.64
CA ALA A 191 -1.31 -9.68 -16.84
C ALA A 191 -0.09 -8.82 -17.20
N ALA A 192 0.51 -8.15 -16.20
CA ALA A 192 1.70 -7.33 -16.36
C ALA A 192 2.92 -8.15 -16.83
N GLU A 193 3.12 -9.35 -16.27
CA GLU A 193 4.16 -10.27 -16.75
C GLU A 193 3.95 -10.69 -18.20
N ALA A 194 2.70 -11.01 -18.58
CA ALA A 194 2.37 -11.35 -19.96
C ALA A 194 2.64 -10.19 -20.92
N ILE A 195 2.33 -8.94 -20.55
CA ILE A 195 2.66 -7.74 -21.33
C ILE A 195 4.17 -7.61 -21.54
N ARG A 196 4.98 -7.84 -20.49
CA ARG A 196 6.45 -7.78 -20.58
C ARG A 196 7.00 -8.85 -21.55
N VAL A 197 6.45 -10.07 -21.52
CA VAL A 197 6.82 -11.14 -22.47
C VAL A 197 6.44 -10.78 -23.91
N LEU A 198 5.28 -10.13 -24.09
CA LEU A 198 4.82 -9.66 -25.40
C LEU A 198 5.56 -8.42 -25.89
N ASN A 199 6.32 -7.73 -25.02
CA ASN A 199 6.98 -6.46 -25.27
C ASN A 199 6.03 -5.42 -25.90
N ARG A 200 4.82 -5.32 -25.34
CA ARG A 200 3.79 -4.36 -25.77
C ARG A 200 3.92 -3.05 -25.00
N ASP A 201 3.75 -1.94 -25.70
CA ASP A 201 3.75 -0.58 -25.15
C ASP A 201 2.57 0.24 -25.71
N ASP A 202 1.44 -0.40 -25.96
CA ASP A 202 0.21 0.29 -26.35
C ASP A 202 -0.56 0.81 -25.13
N VAL A 203 -1.52 1.70 -25.36
CA VAL A 203 -2.38 2.31 -24.32
C VAL A 203 -2.90 1.26 -23.32
N PHE A 204 -3.46 0.16 -23.82
CA PHE A 204 -3.97 -0.91 -22.96
C PHE A 204 -2.89 -1.54 -22.07
N ALA A 205 -1.69 -1.76 -22.62
CA ALA A 205 -0.58 -2.29 -21.84
C ALA A 205 -0.17 -1.34 -20.70
N ARG A 206 -0.14 -0.02 -20.96
CA ARG A 206 0.16 1.00 -19.95
C ARG A 206 -0.88 1.04 -18.84
N GLU A 207 -2.17 0.95 -19.18
CA GLU A 207 -3.24 0.90 -18.17
C GLU A 207 -3.09 -0.33 -17.26
N VAL A 208 -2.85 -1.52 -17.83
CA VAL A 208 -2.68 -2.76 -17.05
C VAL A 208 -1.43 -2.71 -16.17
N LEU A 209 -0.30 -2.23 -16.70
CA LEU A 209 0.94 -2.06 -15.94
C LEU A 209 0.79 -1.04 -14.80
N GLN A 210 0.04 0.02 -15.04
CA GLN A 210 -0.24 1.03 -14.02
C GLN A 210 -1.13 0.46 -12.90
N LYS A 211 -2.20 -0.27 -13.23
CA LYS A 211 -3.06 -0.93 -12.24
C LYS A 211 -2.28 -1.98 -11.41
N ASP A 212 -1.38 -2.74 -12.04
CA ASP A 212 -0.47 -3.67 -11.33
C ASP A 212 0.39 -2.92 -10.30
N ARG A 213 1.01 -1.80 -10.69
CA ARG A 213 1.82 -0.97 -9.78
C ARG A 213 1.00 -0.38 -8.63
N GLU A 214 -0.18 0.15 -8.92
CA GLU A 214 -1.09 0.70 -7.92
C GLU A 214 -1.50 -0.36 -6.89
N LEU A 215 -1.91 -1.55 -7.33
CA LEU A 215 -2.31 -2.63 -6.43
C LEU A 215 -1.13 -3.18 -5.62
N GLN A 216 0.06 -3.29 -6.22
CA GLN A 216 1.29 -3.62 -5.48
C GLN A 216 1.64 -2.57 -4.44
N ALA A 217 1.41 -1.28 -4.73
CA ALA A 217 1.61 -0.21 -3.77
C ALA A 217 0.66 -0.34 -2.58
N VAL A 218 -0.62 -0.68 -2.82
CA VAL A 218 -1.57 -0.93 -1.72
C VAL A 218 -1.16 -2.14 -0.88
N ASP A 219 -0.77 -3.25 -1.49
CA ASP A 219 -0.37 -4.46 -0.78
C ASP A 219 0.95 -4.30 -0.01
N GLY A 220 1.82 -3.42 -0.50
CA GLY A 220 3.14 -3.14 0.08
C GLY A 220 3.21 -1.89 0.94
N LEU A 221 2.07 -1.30 1.32
CA LEU A 221 2.02 -0.11 2.17
C LEU A 221 2.87 -0.25 3.44
N CYS A 222 3.55 0.84 3.80
CA CYS A 222 4.22 0.94 5.08
C CYS A 222 3.18 0.84 6.20
N LEU A 223 3.49 0.02 7.20
CA LEU A 223 2.61 -0.18 8.36
C LEU A 223 2.73 0.97 9.38
N LEU A 224 3.82 1.71 9.32
CA LEU A 224 4.10 2.83 10.22
C LEU A 224 3.66 4.15 9.57
N SER A 225 3.05 5.03 10.36
CA SER A 225 2.81 6.40 9.91
C SER A 225 4.14 7.15 9.73
N LEU A 226 4.12 8.25 8.97
CA LEU A 226 5.31 9.11 8.84
C LEU A 226 5.81 9.63 10.19
N GLU A 227 4.90 9.87 11.14
CA GLU A 227 5.28 10.31 12.49
C GLU A 227 5.90 9.17 13.30
N GLU A 228 5.34 7.96 13.20
CA GLU A 228 5.89 6.77 13.87
C GLU A 228 7.27 6.41 13.33
N ILE A 229 7.48 6.51 12.02
CA ILE A 229 8.81 6.33 11.41
C ILE A 229 9.79 7.29 12.06
N ILE A 230 9.45 8.57 12.18
CA ILE A 230 10.36 9.58 12.74
C ILE A 230 10.55 9.44 14.24
N GLU A 231 9.51 9.09 14.98
CA GLU A 231 9.61 8.83 16.41
C GLU A 231 10.59 7.68 16.69
N GLU A 232 10.53 6.62 15.87
CA GLU A 232 11.44 5.48 15.97
C GLU A 232 12.89 5.89 15.67
N VAL A 233 13.15 6.64 14.58
CA VAL A 233 14.52 7.11 14.24
C VAL A 233 15.06 8.10 15.26
N SER A 234 14.17 8.89 15.87
CA SER A 234 14.55 9.96 16.79
C SER A 234 14.81 9.47 18.21
N ASP A 235 14.52 8.20 18.54
CA ASP A 235 14.71 7.68 19.89
C ASP A 235 16.20 7.61 20.26
N PRO A 236 16.69 8.45 21.20
CA PRO A 236 18.11 8.47 21.59
C PRO A 236 18.56 7.18 22.28
N GLN A 237 17.63 6.31 22.71
CA GLN A 237 17.96 5.02 23.32
C GLN A 237 18.26 3.93 22.29
N GLN A 238 17.87 4.13 21.03
CA GLN A 238 18.06 3.15 19.98
C GLN A 238 19.52 3.18 19.49
N THR A 239 20.18 2.02 19.48
CA THR A 239 21.54 1.96 18.92
C THR A 239 21.47 2.00 17.39
N LEU A 240 22.48 2.59 16.73
CA LEU A 240 22.53 2.70 15.26
C LEU A 240 22.31 1.35 14.55
N ASN A 241 22.79 0.25 15.14
CA ASN A 241 22.63 -1.09 14.58
C ASN A 241 21.19 -1.62 14.70
N ASP A 242 20.47 -1.21 15.74
CA ASP A 242 19.07 -1.60 15.95
C ASP A 242 18.17 -0.89 14.94
N TRP A 243 18.41 0.40 14.70
CA TRP A 243 17.68 1.18 13.70
C TRP A 243 17.87 0.63 12.29
N GLU A 244 19.12 0.38 11.86
CA GLU A 244 19.37 -0.12 10.50
C GLU A 244 18.67 -1.48 10.25
N THR A 245 18.59 -2.30 11.30
CA THR A 245 17.87 -3.58 11.25
C THR A 245 16.37 -3.36 11.18
N LEU A 246 15.80 -2.47 11.99
CA LEU A 246 14.37 -2.13 11.95
C LEU A 246 13.97 -1.52 10.62
N PHE A 247 14.73 -0.55 10.13
CA PHE A 247 14.55 0.07 8.82
C PHE A 247 14.47 -1.00 7.72
N ARG A 248 15.46 -1.89 7.62
CA ARG A 248 15.48 -2.97 6.61
C ARG A 248 14.31 -3.94 6.71
N LEU A 249 13.77 -4.16 7.90
CA LEU A 249 12.69 -5.13 8.11
C LEU A 249 11.29 -4.53 7.93
N GLN A 250 11.11 -3.26 8.31
CA GLN A 250 9.80 -2.64 8.43
C GLN A 250 9.55 -1.50 7.45
N ILE A 251 10.58 -0.83 6.94
CA ILE A 251 10.43 0.43 6.20
C ILE A 251 11.05 0.35 4.80
N ASP A 252 12.23 -0.25 4.65
CA ASP A 252 12.89 -0.42 3.36
C ASP A 252 11.98 -1.17 2.38
N GLN A 253 11.91 -0.65 1.15
CA GLN A 253 11.05 -1.16 0.08
C GLN A 253 9.54 -1.14 0.39
N ARG A 254 9.11 -0.48 1.48
CA ARG A 254 7.68 -0.25 1.75
C ARG A 254 7.18 0.96 0.99
N TRP A 255 5.93 0.86 0.58
CA TRP A 255 5.27 1.90 -0.19
C TRP A 255 4.72 2.99 0.71
N ILE A 256 4.85 4.22 0.25
CA ILE A 256 4.06 5.35 0.73
C ILE A 256 3.20 5.88 -0.40
N ILE A 257 2.04 6.40 -0.04
CA ILE A 257 1.10 7.04 -0.96
C ILE A 257 0.77 8.40 -0.35
N VAL A 258 0.93 9.46 -1.14
CA VAL A 258 0.81 10.84 -0.66
C VAL A 258 0.01 11.65 -1.66
N GLU A 259 -1.02 12.34 -1.17
CA GLU A 259 -1.76 13.37 -1.88
C GLU A 259 -1.10 14.72 -1.56
N THR A 260 -0.60 15.41 -2.59
CA THR A 260 0.27 16.58 -2.40
C THR A 260 0.27 17.55 -3.57
N TRP A 261 0.78 18.75 -3.32
CA TRP A 261 1.03 19.78 -4.31
C TRP A 261 2.52 19.79 -4.68
N LEU A 262 2.86 19.23 -5.84
CA LEU A 262 4.21 19.25 -6.35
C LEU A 262 4.51 20.60 -7.02
N ALA A 263 5.49 21.32 -6.48
CA ALA A 263 6.08 22.48 -7.16
C ALA A 263 7.36 22.07 -7.90
N PRO A 264 7.65 22.63 -9.08
CA PRO A 264 8.93 22.38 -9.75
C PRO A 264 10.08 22.82 -8.84
N GLY A 265 10.96 21.87 -8.51
CA GLY A 265 12.15 22.13 -7.70
C GLY A 265 13.16 23.04 -8.42
N LYS A 266 14.00 23.72 -7.65
CA LYS A 266 15.12 24.53 -8.20
C LYS A 266 16.19 23.68 -8.89
N SER A 267 16.28 22.41 -8.51
CA SER A 267 17.12 21.42 -9.16
C SER A 267 16.24 20.38 -9.83
N ASP A 268 16.64 19.98 -11.04
CA ASP A 268 15.98 19.05 -11.95
C ASP A 268 15.82 17.61 -11.43
N THR A 269 15.96 17.42 -10.11
CA THR A 269 16.17 16.11 -9.48
C THR A 269 15.24 15.83 -8.30
N VAL A 270 14.69 16.84 -7.63
CA VAL A 270 13.98 16.63 -6.36
C VAL A 270 12.79 17.55 -6.22
N ILE A 271 11.64 16.96 -5.91
CA ILE A 271 10.48 17.68 -5.40
C ILE A 271 10.46 17.46 -3.90
N VAL A 272 10.47 18.57 -3.15
CA VAL A 272 10.46 18.59 -1.69
C VAL A 272 9.06 18.96 -1.23
N GLU A 273 8.41 18.03 -0.55
CA GLU A 273 7.21 18.33 0.22
C GLU A 273 7.56 18.39 1.71
N THR A 274 7.30 19.55 2.34
CA THR A 274 7.51 19.70 3.77
C THR A 274 6.20 19.44 4.53
N ILE A 275 6.12 18.31 5.22
CA ILE A 275 4.99 17.96 6.07
C ILE A 275 5.29 18.43 7.50
N PRO A 276 4.48 19.36 8.07
CA PRO A 276 4.69 19.82 9.43
C PRO A 276 4.28 18.73 10.42
N LEU A 277 5.20 18.36 11.31
CA LEU A 277 4.92 17.45 12.42
C LEU A 277 4.76 18.22 13.73
N LYS A 278 4.26 17.51 14.75
CA LYS A 278 4.28 18.00 16.14
C LYS A 278 5.69 18.33 16.64
N ARG A 279 6.72 17.66 16.09
CA ARG A 279 8.14 17.84 16.40
C ARG A 279 8.92 17.94 15.09
N GLY A 280 8.97 19.13 14.50
CA GLY A 280 9.77 19.40 13.31
C GLY A 280 9.01 19.32 11.98
N GLY A 281 9.77 19.23 10.89
CA GLY A 281 9.26 19.02 9.54
C GLY A 281 9.92 17.82 8.87
N ILE A 282 9.16 17.08 8.06
CA ILE A 282 9.67 16.04 7.16
C ILE A 282 9.73 16.59 5.75
N SER A 283 10.82 16.35 5.05
CA SER A 283 10.92 16.51 3.60
C SER A 283 10.78 15.15 2.92
N LEU A 284 9.77 14.98 2.06
CA LEU A 284 9.71 13.84 1.13
C LEU A 284 10.44 14.22 -0.16
N ILE A 285 11.43 13.42 -0.54
CA ILE A 285 12.27 13.63 -1.72
C ILE A 285 11.80 12.68 -2.82
N TRP A 286 11.10 13.25 -3.80
CA TRP A 286 10.57 12.54 -4.96
C TRP A 286 11.47 12.71 -6.20
N PRO A 287 11.53 11.72 -7.10
CA PRO A 287 12.30 11.83 -8.34
C PRO A 287 11.62 12.80 -9.32
N ALA A 288 12.41 13.63 -10.00
CA ALA A 288 11.91 14.58 -11.01
C ALA A 288 11.23 13.92 -12.23
N THR A 289 11.41 12.61 -12.43
CA THR A 289 10.71 11.85 -13.47
C THR A 289 9.19 11.95 -13.36
N LEU A 290 8.65 12.20 -12.16
CA LEU A 290 7.22 12.40 -11.92
C LEU A 290 6.68 13.69 -12.55
N MET A 291 7.53 14.67 -12.87
CA MET A 291 7.11 15.97 -13.41
C MET A 291 7.43 16.16 -14.89
N LYS A 292 7.98 15.16 -15.58
CA LYS A 292 8.39 15.27 -17.00
C LYS A 292 7.29 15.80 -17.92
N ASN A 293 6.03 15.52 -17.59
CA ASN A 293 4.88 15.86 -18.42
C ASN A 293 4.16 17.14 -17.97
N HIS A 294 4.61 17.76 -16.88
CA HIS A 294 4.07 19.02 -16.40
C HIS A 294 5.00 20.15 -16.84
N SER A 295 4.46 21.13 -17.58
CA SER A 295 5.23 22.31 -17.95
C SER A 295 5.64 23.08 -16.69
N VAL A 296 6.92 23.45 -16.60
CA VAL A 296 7.51 24.22 -15.48
C VAL A 296 6.73 25.52 -15.19
N GLU A 297 6.05 26.06 -16.20
CA GLU A 297 5.27 27.29 -16.11
C GLU A 297 3.90 27.13 -15.41
N SER A 298 3.46 25.90 -15.13
CA SER A 298 2.09 25.63 -14.64
C SER A 298 1.88 25.82 -13.13
N GLY A 299 2.92 26.24 -12.39
CA GLY A 299 2.85 26.39 -10.93
C GLY A 299 2.76 25.04 -10.19
N PRO A 300 2.40 25.04 -8.90
CA PRO A 300 2.19 23.82 -8.12
C PRO A 300 1.06 22.98 -8.71
N VAL A 301 1.28 21.67 -8.85
CA VAL A 301 0.31 20.72 -9.40
C VAL A 301 -0.15 19.77 -8.30
N HIS A 302 -1.46 19.72 -8.06
CA HIS A 302 -2.06 18.73 -7.17
C HIS A 302 -2.00 17.33 -7.80
N VAL A 303 -1.47 16.36 -7.06
CA VAL A 303 -1.24 14.99 -7.52
C VAL A 303 -1.46 13.98 -6.39
N LEU A 304 -1.81 12.75 -6.77
CA LEU A 304 -1.61 11.56 -5.93
C LEU A 304 -0.41 10.79 -6.46
N ILE A 305 0.57 10.52 -5.60
CA ILE A 305 1.82 9.84 -5.96
C ILE A 305 2.12 8.71 -5.00
N ALA A 306 2.82 7.70 -5.50
CA ALA A 306 3.25 6.56 -4.71
C ALA A 306 4.71 6.22 -5.03
N GLY A 307 5.41 5.62 -4.07
CA GLY A 307 6.76 5.12 -4.27
C GLY A 307 7.29 4.39 -3.05
N GLN A 308 8.34 3.59 -3.25
CA GLN A 308 8.99 2.85 -2.17
C GLN A 308 10.01 3.72 -1.44
N ILE A 309 10.03 3.61 -0.11
CA ILE A 309 11.04 4.28 0.73
C ILE A 309 12.38 3.60 0.50
N SER A 310 13.40 4.41 0.20
CA SER A 310 14.79 3.97 -0.01
C SER A 310 15.74 4.38 1.12
N ALA A 311 15.49 5.52 1.76
CA ALA A 311 16.29 6.01 2.87
C ALA A 311 15.50 6.99 3.74
N VAL A 312 15.88 7.06 5.02
CA VAL A 312 15.43 8.08 5.98
C VAL A 312 16.69 8.66 6.62
N GLU A 313 16.95 9.95 6.37
CA GLU A 313 18.18 10.64 6.77
C GLU A 313 17.84 11.92 7.53
N LYS A 314 18.73 12.36 8.43
CA LYS A 314 18.58 13.65 9.09
C LYS A 314 18.85 14.76 8.08
N SER A 315 17.94 15.71 7.97
CA SER A 315 18.07 16.84 7.05
C SER A 315 19.22 17.76 7.46
N ALA A 316 19.95 18.28 6.46
CA ALA A 316 20.94 19.34 6.66
C ALA A 316 20.33 20.75 6.58
N VAL A 317 19.08 20.87 6.14
CA VAL A 317 18.38 22.14 5.94
C VAL A 317 17.77 22.62 7.25
N GLU A 318 18.02 23.87 7.63
CA GLU A 318 17.44 24.46 8.84
C GLU A 318 15.90 24.42 8.81
N GLY A 319 15.30 23.93 9.90
CA GLY A 319 13.84 23.84 10.06
C GLY A 319 13.21 22.56 9.49
N ILE A 320 13.97 21.71 8.79
CA ILE A 320 13.57 20.36 8.40
C ILE A 320 14.43 19.41 9.20
N ASP A 321 13.81 18.47 9.92
CA ASP A 321 14.54 17.55 10.78
C ASP A 321 14.92 16.28 10.02
N TRP A 322 14.05 15.80 9.13
CA TRP A 322 14.20 14.51 8.45
C TRP A 322 13.89 14.60 6.96
N GLU A 323 14.65 13.86 6.16
CA GLU A 323 14.47 13.66 4.73
C GLU A 323 14.16 12.17 4.45
N ILE A 324 13.07 11.89 3.75
CA ILE A 324 12.71 10.54 3.31
C ILE A 324 12.90 10.49 1.79
N ARG A 325 13.79 9.62 1.31
CA ARG A 325 14.05 9.46 -0.12
C ARG A 325 13.24 8.34 -0.72
N ILE A 326 12.59 8.61 -1.85
CA ILE A 326 11.79 7.64 -2.59
C ILE A 326 12.60 7.04 -3.74
N GLN A 327 12.50 5.72 -3.92
CA GLN A 327 13.21 5.00 -4.95
C GLN A 327 12.71 5.39 -6.36
N PRO A 328 13.58 5.92 -7.25
CA PRO A 328 13.15 6.49 -8.54
C PRO A 328 12.42 5.53 -9.46
N GLU A 329 12.80 4.25 -9.46
CA GLU A 329 12.22 3.22 -10.35
C GLU A 329 10.80 2.81 -9.96
N THR A 330 10.43 3.07 -8.70
CA THR A 330 9.15 2.67 -8.11
C THR A 330 8.17 3.83 -8.04
N ALA A 331 8.65 5.06 -8.19
CA ALA A 331 7.83 6.24 -8.07
C ALA A 331 6.91 6.40 -9.29
N PHE A 332 5.62 6.58 -9.06
CA PHE A 332 4.64 6.85 -10.11
C PHE A 332 3.51 7.78 -9.64
N GLN A 333 2.80 8.36 -10.60
CA GLN A 333 1.57 9.10 -10.40
C GLN A 333 0.38 8.12 -10.39
N TRP A 334 -0.47 8.18 -9.37
CA TRP A 334 -1.69 7.38 -9.32
C TRP A 334 -2.68 7.85 -10.38
N CYS A 335 -3.37 6.94 -11.06
CA CYS A 335 -4.21 7.29 -12.22
C CYS A 335 -5.64 6.74 -12.10
N PHE A 336 -5.84 5.56 -11.51
CA PHE A 336 -7.16 4.92 -11.51
C PHE A 336 -7.90 5.12 -10.19
N SER A 337 -9.14 5.59 -10.29
CA SER A 337 -10.03 5.77 -9.12
C SER A 337 -10.43 4.44 -8.48
N GLU A 338 -10.55 3.39 -9.29
CA GLU A 338 -11.04 2.07 -8.91
C GLU A 338 -10.06 1.35 -7.98
N THR A 339 -8.76 1.58 -8.14
CA THR A 339 -7.71 1.07 -7.23
C THR A 339 -7.59 1.93 -5.98
N CYS A 340 -7.95 3.22 -6.07
CA CYS A 340 -7.93 4.18 -4.97
C CYS A 340 -9.01 3.87 -3.91
N GLU A 341 -10.15 3.29 -4.31
CA GLU A 341 -11.21 2.86 -3.36
C GLU A 341 -10.67 1.95 -2.25
N ARG A 342 -9.66 1.13 -2.55
CA ARG A 342 -9.02 0.23 -1.57
C ARG A 342 -8.31 0.98 -0.44
N LEU A 343 -7.88 2.22 -0.69
CA LEU A 343 -7.21 3.09 0.27
C LEU A 343 -8.17 3.81 1.21
N ASN A 344 -9.49 3.71 0.97
CA ASN A 344 -10.52 4.50 1.64
C ASN A 344 -10.29 6.02 1.55
N PHE A 345 -9.66 6.51 0.47
CA PHE A 345 -9.57 7.95 0.22
C PHE A 345 -10.94 8.51 -0.16
N GLU A 346 -11.26 9.70 0.35
CA GLU A 346 -12.45 10.46 -0.05
C GLU A 346 -12.20 11.08 -1.43
N LEU A 347 -12.74 10.46 -2.49
CA LEU A 347 -12.54 10.93 -3.87
C LEU A 347 -13.21 12.27 -4.16
N GLU A 348 -14.24 12.63 -3.40
CA GLU A 348 -15.03 13.84 -3.56
C GLU A 348 -14.81 14.77 -2.37
N THR A 349 -14.22 15.94 -2.63
CA THR A 349 -14.13 17.04 -1.68
C THR A 349 -15.17 18.11 -2.08
N PRO A 350 -16.32 18.19 -1.40
CA PRO A 350 -17.46 19.01 -1.85
C PRO A 350 -17.16 20.51 -2.00
N TRP A 351 -16.13 21.00 -1.31
CA TRP A 351 -15.78 22.42 -1.28
C TRP A 351 -14.75 22.83 -2.35
N MET A 352 -14.10 21.89 -3.05
CA MET A 352 -13.09 22.16 -4.08
C MET A 352 -13.17 21.12 -5.21
N PRO A 353 -14.18 21.21 -6.11
CA PRO A 353 -14.40 20.19 -7.15
C PRO A 353 -13.27 20.11 -8.18
N GLU A 354 -12.64 21.24 -8.53
CA GLU A 354 -11.51 21.28 -9.48
C GLU A 354 -10.24 20.63 -8.91
N ASP A 355 -10.09 20.64 -7.58
CA ASP A 355 -9.01 19.99 -6.84
C ASP A 355 -9.46 18.69 -6.18
N SER A 356 -10.64 18.17 -6.56
CA SER A 356 -11.08 16.86 -6.09
C SER A 356 -10.09 15.80 -6.52
N LEU A 357 -9.84 14.82 -5.67
CA LEU A 357 -8.93 13.73 -5.99
C LEU A 357 -9.33 13.03 -7.31
N ARG A 358 -10.64 12.97 -7.61
CA ARG A 358 -11.13 12.48 -8.90
C ARG A 358 -10.64 13.29 -10.11
N SER A 359 -10.69 14.63 -10.08
CA SER A 359 -10.22 15.46 -11.20
C SER A 359 -8.70 15.35 -11.37
N VAL A 360 -7.97 15.20 -10.26
CA VAL A 360 -6.53 14.93 -10.24
C VAL A 360 -6.23 13.61 -10.94
N LEU A 361 -6.89 12.52 -10.55
CA LEU A 361 -6.71 11.20 -11.15
C LEU A 361 -7.03 11.17 -12.65
N GLU A 362 -8.12 11.80 -13.09
CA GLU A 362 -8.47 11.89 -14.51
C GLU A 362 -7.41 12.67 -15.32
N ARG A 363 -6.82 13.72 -14.74
CA ARG A 363 -5.73 14.47 -15.37
C ARG A 363 -4.46 13.62 -15.47
N GLN A 364 -4.09 12.90 -14.41
CA GLN A 364 -2.93 12.01 -14.38
C GLN A 364 -3.10 10.86 -15.38
N LYS A 365 -4.29 10.26 -15.44
CA LYS A 365 -4.65 9.25 -16.44
C LYS A 365 -4.55 9.80 -17.86
N ALA A 366 -5.06 11.00 -18.13
CA ALA A 366 -4.97 11.60 -19.46
C ALA A 366 -3.52 11.87 -19.91
N ILE A 367 -2.61 12.11 -18.97
CA ILE A 367 -1.17 12.23 -19.23
C ILE A 367 -0.57 10.87 -19.54
N LEU A 368 -0.86 9.85 -18.72
CA LEU A 368 -0.40 8.48 -18.92
C LEU A 368 -0.79 7.91 -20.30
N LEU A 369 -1.95 8.30 -20.82
CA LEU A 369 -2.46 7.84 -22.11
C LEU A 369 -1.88 8.58 -23.33
N LYS A 370 -1.19 9.72 -23.13
CA LYS A 370 -0.61 10.54 -24.20
C LYS A 370 0.83 10.16 -24.52
N ASP A 371 1.61 9.90 -23.49
CA ASP A 371 2.88 9.16 -23.62
C ASP A 371 2.56 7.80 -24.19
#